data_AF-A0A832UEA2-F1
#
_entry.id   AF-A0A832UEA2-F1
#
_cell.length_a   1.000
_cell.length_b   1.000
_cell.length_c   1.000
_cell.angle_alpha   90.00
_cell.angle_beta   90.00
_cell.angle_gamma   90.00
#
_symmetry.space_group_name_H-M   'P 1'
#
loop_
_entity.id
_entity.type
_entity.pdbx_description
1 polymer ?
#
loop_
_entity_poly.entity_id
_entity_poly.type
_entity_poly.pdbx_seq_one_letter_code
_entity_poly.pdbx_strand_id
1 'polypeptide(L)'
;MGKLTSAAIVSGIGALTYMIGYRFMLSSFSSGVDIGGGIDLGALGLAPSVLGYVLLGITLFVTLLSGLALAVIMSAFAEDVRGATALVGYIYPLIFIPALAIMYLDVNTLPFALKAVLFAIPFSQPVIASKAVIVGDYLTVALGIVYVTAFTLVVMYVASRLFATEKILTAKLRFGRGRSAKVEKEGD
;
A
#
# COMPACT_ATOMS: atom_id res chain seq x y z
N MET A 1 4.29 -17.44 10.78
CA MET A 1 2.87 -17.05 10.74
C MET A 1 2.57 -15.78 11.56
N GLY A 2 3.03 -15.64 12.81
CA GLY A 2 2.73 -14.45 13.65
C GLY A 2 3.00 -13.07 13.00
N LYS A 3 4.09 -12.92 12.22
CA LYS A 3 4.43 -11.66 11.53
C LYS A 3 3.38 -11.21 10.50
N LEU A 4 2.73 -12.16 9.82
CA LEU A 4 1.71 -11.86 8.82
C LEU A 4 0.36 -11.57 9.47
N THR A 5 0.03 -12.28 10.55
CA THR A 5 -1.17 -12.00 11.35
C THR A 5 -1.11 -10.61 11.98
N SER A 6 0.05 -10.21 12.52
CA SER A 6 0.22 -8.85 13.05
C SER A 6 0.10 -7.79 11.95
N ALA A 7 0.64 -8.04 10.75
CA ALA A 7 0.47 -7.13 9.61
C ALA A 7 -1.01 -6.95 9.23
N ALA A 8 -1.80 -8.03 9.22
CA ALA A 8 -3.25 -7.97 8.99
C ALA A 8 -3.95 -7.10 10.05
N ILE A 9 -3.68 -7.33 11.33
CA ILE A 9 -4.28 -6.55 12.42
C ILE A 9 -3.90 -5.07 12.31
N VAL A 10 -2.60 -4.77 12.11
CA VAL A 10 -2.10 -3.40 12.00
C VAL A 10 -2.70 -2.69 10.79
N SER A 11 -2.81 -3.36 9.63
CA SER A 11 -3.48 -2.79 8.46
C SER A 11 -4.96 -2.51 8.69
N GLY A 12 -5.66 -3.38 9.45
CA GLY A 12 -7.06 -3.17 9.83
C GLY A 12 -7.23 -1.91 10.69
N ILE A 13 -6.42 -1.78 11.72
CA ILE A 13 -6.41 -0.60 12.59
C ILE A 13 -6.04 0.66 11.80
N GLY A 14 -5.04 0.57 10.92
CA GLY A 14 -4.60 1.67 10.07
C GLY A 14 -5.71 2.13 9.12
N ALA A 15 -6.40 1.20 8.47
CA ALA A 15 -7.53 1.51 7.60
C ALA A 15 -8.67 2.16 8.38
N LEU A 16 -9.07 1.61 9.54
CA LEU A 16 -10.12 2.19 10.37
C LEU A 16 -9.75 3.61 10.85
N THR A 17 -8.52 3.79 11.33
CA THR A 17 -8.02 5.12 11.76
C THR A 17 -8.06 6.11 10.61
N TYR A 18 -7.63 5.70 9.40
CA TYR A 18 -7.72 6.54 8.22
C TYR A 18 -9.17 6.89 7.89
N MET A 19 -10.09 5.92 7.89
CA MET A 19 -11.51 6.17 7.57
C MET A 19 -12.14 7.19 8.51
N ILE A 20 -11.82 7.11 9.81
CA ILE A 20 -12.24 8.10 10.80
C ILE A 20 -11.67 9.47 10.42
N GLY A 21 -10.37 9.56 10.17
CA GLY A 21 -9.70 10.81 9.77
C GLY A 21 -10.24 11.40 8.47
N TYR A 22 -10.53 10.57 7.47
CA TYR A 22 -11.08 10.96 6.17
C TYR A 22 -12.48 11.56 6.31
N ARG A 23 -13.33 10.97 7.17
CA ARG A 23 -14.63 11.55 7.51
C ARG A 23 -14.50 12.89 8.21
N PHE A 24 -13.59 13.01 9.18
CA PHE A 24 -13.31 14.29 9.85
C PHE A 24 -12.84 15.36 8.85
N MET A 25 -11.88 15.01 8.00
CA MET A 25 -11.37 15.88 6.93
C MET A 25 -12.53 16.43 6.07
N LEU A 26 -13.39 15.56 5.52
CA LEU A 26 -14.53 16.00 4.69
C LEU A 26 -15.49 16.92 5.46
N SER A 27 -15.76 16.62 6.73
CA SER A 27 -16.61 17.49 7.56
C SER A 27 -15.96 18.85 7.80
N SER A 28 -14.64 18.91 7.99
CA SER A 28 -13.91 20.18 8.19
C SER A 28 -13.96 21.10 6.96
N PHE A 29 -14.01 20.54 5.74
CA PHE A 29 -14.20 21.33 4.53
C PHE A 29 -15.60 21.96 4.44
N SER A 30 -16.63 21.26 4.91
CA SER A 30 -18.01 21.80 4.94
C SER A 30 -18.21 22.87 6.02
N SER A 31 -17.46 22.80 7.13
CA SER A 31 -17.58 23.72 8.26
C SER A 31 -16.64 24.92 8.20
N GLY A 32 -15.59 24.89 7.37
CA GLY A 32 -14.60 25.97 7.24
C GLY A 32 -14.99 27.10 6.27
N VAL A 33 -16.16 27.00 5.64
CA VAL A 33 -16.67 27.96 4.65
C VAL A 33 -17.86 28.71 5.27
N ASP A 34 -17.58 29.86 5.90
CA ASP A 34 -18.55 30.80 6.48
C ASP A 34 -19.39 31.53 5.41
N ILE A 35 -20.01 30.79 4.49
CA ILE A 35 -20.97 31.33 3.52
C ILE A 35 -22.38 31.02 4.02
N GLY A 36 -22.81 31.67 5.11
CA GLY A 36 -24.23 31.84 5.50
C GLY A 36 -25.12 30.60 5.71
N GLY A 37 -24.60 29.39 5.55
CA GLY A 37 -25.31 28.12 5.68
C GLY A 37 -24.35 26.99 5.31
N GLY A 38 -24.11 26.06 6.24
CA GLY A 38 -23.20 24.95 6.01
C GLY A 38 -23.51 24.22 4.70
N ILE A 39 -22.48 24.00 3.88
CA ILE A 39 -22.63 23.34 2.58
C ILE A 39 -22.79 21.84 2.81
N ASP A 40 -23.95 21.27 2.48
CA ASP A 40 -24.15 19.82 2.48
C ASP A 40 -23.48 19.18 1.25
N LEU A 41 -22.26 18.69 1.44
CA LEU A 41 -21.49 17.98 0.40
C LEU A 41 -22.20 16.71 -0.08
N GLY A 42 -23.05 16.08 0.75
CA GLY A 42 -23.85 14.93 0.37
C GLY A 42 -24.94 15.30 -0.64
N ALA A 43 -25.67 16.39 -0.38
CA ALA A 43 -26.69 16.90 -1.30
C ALA A 43 -26.09 17.32 -2.67
N LEU A 44 -24.82 17.71 -2.70
CA LEU A 44 -24.10 18.09 -3.92
C LEU A 44 -23.48 16.90 -4.66
N GLY A 45 -23.58 15.67 -4.13
CA GLY A 45 -22.91 14.49 -4.71
C GLY A 45 -21.37 14.54 -4.58
N LEU A 46 -20.86 15.36 -3.66
CA LEU A 46 -19.42 15.54 -3.40
C LEU A 46 -18.93 14.76 -2.17
N ALA A 47 -19.82 14.01 -1.52
CA ALA A 47 -19.48 13.08 -0.45
C ALA A 47 -19.70 11.63 -0.88
N PRO A 48 -18.81 10.69 -0.51
CA PRO A 48 -19.03 9.27 -0.78
C PRO A 48 -20.32 8.77 -0.11
N SER A 49 -21.02 7.87 -0.80
CA SER A 49 -22.12 7.12 -0.19
C SER A 49 -21.62 6.18 0.91
N VAL A 50 -22.52 5.63 1.72
CA VAL A 50 -22.17 4.60 2.73
C VAL A 50 -21.41 3.44 2.09
N LEU A 51 -21.86 2.97 0.93
CA LEU A 51 -21.17 1.93 0.16
C LEU A 51 -19.79 2.41 -0.29
N GLY A 52 -19.67 3.65 -0.75
CA GLY A 52 -18.40 4.26 -1.11
C GLY A 52 -17.38 4.25 0.04
N TYR A 53 -17.80 4.59 1.26
CA TYR A 53 -16.94 4.51 2.44
C TYR A 53 -16.50 3.07 2.74
N VAL A 54 -17.39 2.08 2.62
CA VAL A 54 -17.03 0.66 2.84
C VAL A 54 -16.01 0.20 1.81
N LEU A 55 -16.23 0.49 0.53
CA LEU A 55 -15.30 0.13 -0.54
C LEU A 55 -13.94 0.82 -0.38
N LEU A 56 -13.92 2.09 0.02
CA LEU A 56 -12.69 2.82 0.35
C LEU A 56 -11.93 2.13 1.49
N GLY A 57 -12.64 1.77 2.56
CA GLY A 57 -12.07 1.09 3.72
C GLY A 57 -11.46 -0.26 3.35
N ILE A 58 -12.14 -1.07 2.53
CA ILE A 58 -11.62 -2.34 2.03
C ILE A 58 -10.37 -2.10 1.16
N THR A 59 -10.42 -1.14 0.24
CA THR A 59 -9.28 -0.80 -0.64
C THR A 59 -8.06 -0.43 0.19
N LEU A 60 -8.22 0.43 1.19
CA LEU A 60 -7.16 0.84 2.10
C LEU A 60 -6.62 -0.32 2.92
N PHE A 61 -7.50 -1.13 3.49
CA PHE A 61 -7.11 -2.31 4.28
C PHE A 61 -6.21 -3.24 3.47
N VAL A 62 -6.66 -3.65 2.28
CA VAL A 62 -5.92 -4.61 1.44
C VAL A 62 -4.61 -3.99 0.96
N THR A 63 -4.59 -2.69 0.65
CA THR A 63 -3.36 -2.01 0.21
C THR A 63 -2.35 -1.84 1.34
N LEU A 64 -2.79 -1.46 2.55
CA LEU A 64 -1.94 -1.39 3.73
C LEU A 64 -1.39 -2.77 4.10
N LEU A 65 -2.23 -3.80 4.03
CA LEU A 65 -1.81 -5.19 4.23
C LEU A 65 -0.71 -5.59 3.24
N SER A 66 -0.87 -5.25 1.96
CA SER A 66 0.15 -5.47 0.94
C SER A 66 1.47 -4.77 1.28
N GLY A 67 1.40 -3.49 1.67
CA GLY A 67 2.58 -2.69 1.99
C GLY A 67 3.32 -3.25 3.20
N LEU A 68 2.59 -3.62 4.26
CA LEU A 68 3.17 -4.24 5.44
C LEU A 68 3.74 -5.63 5.15
N ALA A 69 3.08 -6.43 4.31
CA ALA A 69 3.61 -7.73 3.90
C ALA A 69 4.92 -7.59 3.12
N LEU A 70 5.02 -6.63 2.19
CA LEU A 70 6.28 -6.32 1.50
C LEU A 70 7.36 -5.82 2.47
N ALA A 71 7.01 -4.92 3.39
CA ALA A 71 7.94 -4.42 4.40
C ALA A 71 8.49 -5.56 5.28
N VAL A 72 7.64 -6.52 5.65
CA VAL A 72 8.03 -7.72 6.40
C VAL A 72 8.98 -8.61 5.60
N ILE A 73 8.76 -8.78 4.29
CA ILE A 73 9.67 -9.51 3.40
C ILE A 73 11.03 -8.81 3.33
N MET A 74 11.05 -7.50 3.05
CA MET A 74 12.29 -6.73 2.91
C MET A 74 13.10 -6.73 4.21
N SER A 75 12.41 -6.55 5.34
CA SER A 75 13.04 -6.56 6.67
C SER A 75 13.68 -7.90 7.03
N ALA A 76 13.21 -9.01 6.44
CA ALA A 76 13.75 -10.34 6.73
C ALA A 76 15.18 -10.55 6.19
N PHE A 77 15.63 -9.72 5.26
CA PHE A 77 16.97 -9.80 4.66
C PHE A 77 18.01 -8.94 5.39
N ALA A 78 17.60 -8.12 6.35
CA ALA A 78 18.50 -7.25 7.09
C ALA A 78 19.18 -7.97 8.27
N GLU A 79 20.41 -7.57 8.58
CA GLU A 79 21.15 -8.08 9.73
C GLU A 79 20.87 -7.29 11.01
N ASP A 80 20.47 -6.01 10.88
CA ASP A 80 20.12 -5.13 11.98
C ASP A 80 18.89 -4.26 11.66
N VAL A 81 18.38 -3.53 12.67
CA VAL A 81 17.18 -2.69 12.54
C VAL A 81 17.38 -1.52 11.55
N ARG A 82 18.60 -0.98 11.45
CA ARG A 82 18.90 0.15 10.55
C ARG A 82 18.89 -0.33 9.10
N GLY A 83 19.44 -1.51 8.83
CA GLY A 83 19.38 -2.20 7.55
C GLY A 83 17.96 -2.56 7.17
N ALA A 84 17.14 -3.05 8.11
CA ALA A 84 15.73 -3.35 7.84
C ALA A 84 14.98 -2.08 7.42
N THR A 85 15.18 -0.99 8.16
CA THR A 85 14.60 0.32 7.87
C THR A 85 15.04 0.83 6.50
N ALA A 86 16.33 0.72 6.16
CA ALA A 86 16.84 1.12 4.86
C ALA A 86 16.24 0.28 3.72
N LEU A 87 16.13 -1.04 3.89
CA LEU A 87 15.55 -1.94 2.90
C LEU A 87 14.06 -1.66 2.67
N VAL A 88 13.29 -1.40 3.73
CA VAL A 88 11.90 -0.97 3.61
C VAL A 88 11.79 0.39 2.91
N GLY A 89 12.76 1.28 3.11
CA GLY A 89 12.84 2.58 2.43
C GLY A 89 12.80 2.49 0.90
N TYR A 90 13.30 1.40 0.29
CA TYR A 90 13.19 1.19 -1.16
C TYR A 90 11.76 0.95 -1.65
N ILE A 91 10.82 0.60 -0.76
CA ILE A 91 9.40 0.47 -1.09
C ILE A 91 8.73 1.85 -1.18
N TYR A 92 9.23 2.86 -0.45
CA TYR A 92 8.56 4.16 -0.34
C TYR A 92 8.34 4.86 -1.70
N PRO A 93 9.30 4.90 -2.63
CA PRO A 93 9.06 5.46 -3.96
C PRO A 93 7.89 4.80 -4.68
N LEU A 94 7.71 3.48 -4.54
CA LEU A 94 6.60 2.73 -5.15
C LEU A 94 5.23 3.14 -4.57
N ILE A 95 5.20 3.68 -3.36
CA ILE A 95 3.98 4.19 -2.71
C ILE A 95 3.77 5.66 -3.04
N PHE A 96 4.79 6.49 -2.81
CA PHE A 96 4.66 7.94 -2.89
C PHE A 96 4.63 8.47 -4.32
N ILE A 97 5.44 7.95 -5.25
CA ILE A 97 5.48 8.45 -6.63
C ILE A 97 4.10 8.32 -7.31
N PRO A 98 3.42 7.15 -7.32
CA PRO A 98 2.10 7.06 -7.95
C PRO A 98 1.04 7.87 -7.20
N ALA A 99 1.11 7.94 -5.86
CA ALA A 99 0.18 8.75 -5.08
C ALA A 99 0.29 10.25 -5.43
N LEU A 100 1.52 10.77 -5.51
CA LEU A 100 1.80 12.14 -5.94
C LEU A 100 1.41 12.36 -7.40
N ALA A 101 1.69 11.41 -8.29
CA ALA A 101 1.29 11.51 -9.70
C ALA A 101 -0.23 11.65 -9.84
N ILE A 102 -1.01 10.78 -9.18
CA ILE A 102 -2.48 10.80 -9.25
C ILE A 102 -3.06 11.99 -8.50
N MET A 103 -2.35 12.61 -7.57
CA MET A 103 -2.80 13.84 -6.94
C MET A 103 -3.00 14.96 -7.98
N TYR A 104 -2.14 15.05 -8.99
CA TYR A 104 -2.21 16.07 -10.06
C TYR A 104 -2.87 15.57 -11.34
N LEU A 105 -2.79 14.27 -11.63
CA LEU A 105 -3.30 13.69 -12.86
C LEU A 105 -4.72 13.15 -12.68
N ASP A 106 -5.57 13.41 -13.67
CA ASP A 106 -6.83 12.68 -13.83
C ASP A 106 -6.57 11.41 -14.65
N VAL A 107 -6.74 10.26 -13.99
CA VAL A 107 -6.49 8.94 -14.55
C VAL A 107 -7.40 8.63 -15.74
N ASN A 108 -8.56 9.28 -15.83
CA ASN A 108 -9.49 9.11 -16.96
C ASN A 108 -9.03 9.82 -18.23
N THR A 109 -8.16 10.82 -18.10
CA THR A 109 -7.64 11.62 -19.22
C THR A 109 -6.28 11.15 -19.73
N LEU A 110 -5.64 10.22 -19.02
CA LEU A 110 -4.31 9.73 -19.36
C LEU A 110 -4.30 8.85 -20.62
N PRO A 111 -3.22 8.91 -21.43
CA PRO A 111 -2.97 7.91 -22.46
C PRO A 111 -2.99 6.50 -21.90
N PHE A 112 -3.49 5.54 -22.68
CA PHE A 112 -3.69 4.16 -22.24
C PHE A 112 -2.46 3.54 -21.56
N ALA A 113 -1.26 3.77 -22.10
CA ALA A 113 -0.01 3.24 -21.53
C ALA A 113 0.25 3.75 -20.10
N LEU A 114 0.12 5.06 -19.87
CA LEU A 114 0.31 5.67 -18.54
C LEU A 114 -0.77 5.23 -17.56
N LYS A 115 -2.02 5.17 -18.03
CA LYS A 115 -3.15 4.64 -17.26
C LYS A 115 -2.87 3.19 -16.81
N ALA A 116 -2.47 2.32 -17.74
CA ALA A 116 -2.16 0.92 -17.45
C ALA A 116 -1.05 0.78 -16.41
N VAL A 117 0.02 1.58 -16.51
CA VAL A 117 1.14 1.57 -15.54
C VAL A 117 0.65 1.98 -14.14
N LEU A 118 -0.15 3.05 -14.02
CA LEU A 118 -0.65 3.48 -12.72
C LEU A 118 -1.59 2.43 -12.10
N PHE A 119 -2.50 1.86 -12.88
CA PHE A 119 -3.39 0.80 -12.40
C PHE A 119 -2.63 -0.47 -11.99
N ALA A 120 -1.50 -0.76 -12.63
CA ALA A 120 -0.62 -1.89 -12.31
C ALA A 120 0.22 -1.68 -11.04
N ILE A 121 0.16 -0.51 -10.39
CA ILE A 121 0.81 -0.29 -9.10
C ILE A 121 -0.25 -0.43 -8.00
N PRO A 122 -0.16 -1.42 -7.10
CA PRO A 122 -1.20 -1.64 -6.08
C PRO A 122 -1.41 -0.44 -5.15
N PHE A 123 -0.34 0.33 -4.90
CA PHE A 123 -0.37 1.51 -4.02
C PHE A 123 -1.01 2.75 -4.65
N SER A 124 -1.30 2.72 -5.95
CA SER A 124 -2.08 3.78 -6.60
C SER A 124 -3.58 3.68 -6.31
N GLN A 125 -4.05 2.45 -6.05
CA GLN A 125 -5.47 2.11 -5.99
C GLN A 125 -6.24 2.83 -4.88
N PRO A 126 -5.70 3.08 -3.66
CA PRO A 126 -6.42 3.88 -2.67
C PRO A 126 -6.71 5.31 -3.12
N VAL A 127 -5.80 5.93 -3.88
CA VAL A 127 -5.98 7.30 -4.38
C VAL A 127 -6.95 7.33 -5.55
N ILE A 128 -6.94 6.30 -6.42
CA ILE A 128 -7.94 6.14 -7.47
C ILE A 128 -9.32 5.91 -6.85
N ALA A 129 -9.40 5.02 -5.85
CA ALA A 129 -10.63 4.69 -5.18
C ALA A 129 -11.24 5.89 -4.45
N SER A 130 -10.43 6.72 -3.78
CA SER A 130 -10.92 7.91 -3.08
C SER A 130 -11.61 8.90 -4.01
N LYS A 131 -11.14 9.04 -5.25
CA LYS A 131 -11.81 9.84 -6.28
C LYS A 131 -13.05 9.13 -6.84
N ALA A 132 -12.92 7.85 -7.17
CA ALA A 132 -13.97 7.05 -7.79
C ALA A 132 -15.22 6.90 -6.91
N VAL A 133 -15.05 6.74 -5.58
CA VAL A 133 -16.20 6.60 -4.66
C VAL A 133 -17.02 7.88 -4.50
N ILE A 134 -16.42 9.05 -4.72
CA ILE A 134 -17.11 10.35 -4.70
C ILE A 134 -17.99 10.48 -5.94
N VAL A 135 -17.44 10.16 -7.12
CA VAL A 135 -18.16 10.25 -8.41
C VAL A 135 -19.09 9.05 -8.68
N GLY A 136 -19.16 8.08 -7.76
CA GLY A 136 -20.04 6.91 -7.87
C GLY A 136 -19.54 5.79 -8.80
N ASP A 137 -18.28 5.82 -9.23
CA ASP A 137 -17.68 4.77 -10.06
C ASP A 137 -17.20 3.59 -9.20
N TYR A 138 -18.15 2.77 -8.73
CA TYR A 138 -17.85 1.62 -7.89
C TYR A 138 -17.23 0.45 -8.67
N LEU A 139 -17.36 0.41 -10.00
CA LEU A 139 -16.79 -0.64 -10.83
C LEU A 139 -15.27 -0.53 -10.85
N THR A 140 -14.73 0.68 -11.05
CA THR A 140 -13.28 0.92 -10.99
C THR A 140 -12.72 0.54 -9.62
N VAL A 141 -13.44 0.86 -8.53
CA VAL A 141 -13.03 0.52 -7.17
C VAL A 141 -13.02 -1.00 -6.95
N ALA A 142 -14.08 -1.70 -7.38
CA ALA A 142 -14.19 -3.14 -7.22
C ALA A 142 -13.08 -3.89 -7.99
N LEU A 143 -12.79 -3.48 -9.23
CA LEU A 143 -11.68 -4.04 -10.00
C LEU A 143 -10.32 -3.78 -9.33
N GLY A 144 -10.14 -2.56 -8.79
CA GLY A 144 -8.97 -2.20 -7.99
C GLY A 144 -8.81 -3.13 -6.78
N ILE A 145 -9.88 -3.36 -6.00
CA ILE A 145 -9.87 -4.27 -4.85
C ILE A 145 -9.46 -5.68 -5.29
N VAL A 146 -10.10 -6.24 -6.32
CA VAL A 146 -9.78 -7.59 -6.81
C VAL A 146 -8.30 -7.69 -7.20
N TYR A 147 -7.80 -6.71 -7.93
CA TYR A 147 -6.40 -6.64 -8.34
C TYR A 147 -5.44 -6.57 -7.14
N VAL A 148 -5.65 -5.64 -6.20
CA VAL A 148 -4.76 -5.50 -5.03
C VAL A 148 -4.88 -6.73 -4.14
N THR A 149 -6.06 -7.31 -3.95
CA THR A 149 -6.22 -8.54 -3.18
C THR A 149 -5.42 -9.68 -3.81
N ALA A 150 -5.51 -9.88 -5.12
CA ALA A 150 -4.73 -10.91 -5.82
C ALA A 150 -3.22 -10.67 -5.64
N PHE A 151 -2.76 -9.43 -5.80
CA PHE A 151 -1.36 -9.05 -5.57
C PHE A 151 -0.93 -9.32 -4.12
N THR A 152 -1.72 -8.90 -3.14
CA THR A 152 -1.48 -9.10 -1.71
C THR A 152 -1.39 -10.59 -1.37
N LEU A 153 -2.26 -11.43 -1.94
CA LEU A 153 -2.21 -12.88 -1.74
C LEU A 153 -0.91 -13.48 -2.28
N VAL A 154 -0.44 -13.02 -3.46
CA VAL A 154 0.86 -13.43 -4.00
C VAL A 154 2.00 -13.02 -3.07
N VAL A 155 2.00 -11.77 -2.59
CA VAL A 155 3.02 -11.27 -1.64
C VAL A 155 2.99 -12.07 -0.33
N MET A 156 1.81 -12.31 0.24
CA MET A 156 1.64 -13.10 1.45
C MET A 156 2.08 -14.55 1.26
N TYR A 157 1.79 -15.13 0.10
CA TYR A 157 2.27 -16.47 -0.25
C TYR A 157 3.80 -16.51 -0.28
N VAL A 158 4.45 -15.55 -0.96
CA VAL A 158 5.92 -15.43 -0.99
C VAL A 158 6.48 -15.25 0.43
N ALA A 159 5.88 -14.36 1.24
CA ALA A 159 6.29 -14.14 2.62
C ALA A 159 6.18 -15.42 3.46
N SER A 160 5.04 -16.11 3.39
CA SER A 160 4.81 -17.35 4.12
C SER A 160 5.82 -18.43 3.75
N ARG A 161 6.15 -18.57 2.46
CA ARG A 161 7.16 -19.52 1.98
C ARG A 161 8.57 -19.15 2.44
N LEU A 162 8.90 -17.85 2.44
CA LEU A 162 10.19 -17.34 2.91
C LEU A 162 10.39 -17.65 4.41
N PHE A 163 9.34 -17.55 5.22
CA PHE A 163 9.41 -17.84 6.65
C PHE A 163 9.22 -19.32 7.01
N ALA A 164 8.53 -20.10 6.19
CA ALA A 164 8.33 -21.53 6.40
C ALA A 164 9.55 -22.36 6.00
N THR A 165 10.29 -21.92 4.97
CA THR A 165 11.55 -22.57 4.61
C THR A 165 12.61 -22.10 5.60
N GLU A 166 13.36 -22.99 6.25
CA GLU A 166 14.53 -22.70 7.11
C GLU A 166 15.69 -21.96 6.37
N LYS A 167 15.42 -21.37 5.20
CA LYS A 167 16.35 -20.65 4.32
C LYS A 167 16.89 -19.35 4.91
N ILE A 168 16.39 -18.87 6.04
CA ILE A 168 17.01 -17.74 6.76
C ILE A 168 18.43 -18.13 7.21
N LEU A 169 18.68 -19.40 7.54
CA LEU A 169 20.02 -19.90 7.90
C LEU A 169 20.94 -20.09 6.68
N THR A 170 20.43 -20.60 5.56
CA THR A 170 21.29 -20.90 4.39
C THR A 170 21.59 -19.68 3.53
N ALA A 171 20.72 -18.67 3.48
CA ALA A 171 20.97 -17.44 2.72
C ALA A 171 22.11 -16.60 3.33
N LYS A 172 22.21 -16.53 4.67
CA LYS A 172 23.32 -15.88 5.39
C LYS A 172 24.69 -16.49 5.04
N LEU A 173 24.74 -17.80 4.82
CA LEU A 173 26.00 -18.53 4.59
C LEU A 173 26.59 -18.37 3.19
N ARG A 174 25.82 -17.98 2.17
CA ARG A 174 26.34 -17.78 0.80
C ARG A 174 26.89 -16.38 0.54
N PHE A 175 26.39 -15.35 1.23
CA PHE A 175 26.88 -13.97 1.05
C PHE A 175 28.21 -13.69 1.80
N GLY A 176 28.51 -14.42 2.88
CA GLY A 176 29.77 -14.29 3.62
C GLY A 176 30.94 -15.14 3.09
N ARG A 177 30.67 -16.24 2.37
CA ARG A 177 31.72 -17.21 1.98
C ARG A 177 32.50 -16.82 0.73
N GLY A 178 32.01 -15.84 -0.04
CA GLY A 178 32.73 -15.26 -1.18
C GLY A 178 33.91 -14.36 -0.79
N ARG A 179 34.00 -13.92 0.48
CA ARG A 179 35.09 -13.07 0.98
C ARG A 179 36.21 -13.84 1.67
N SER A 180 35.94 -14.95 2.35
CA SER A 180 37.02 -15.77 2.97
C SER A 180 37.84 -16.57 1.96
N ALA A 181 37.24 -17.07 0.87
CA ALA A 181 37.96 -17.90 -0.10
C ALA A 181 38.96 -17.12 -0.98
N LYS A 182 39.00 -15.78 -0.88
CA LYS A 182 39.94 -14.94 -1.64
C LYS A 182 41.17 -14.53 -0.83
N VAL A 183 41.14 -14.66 0.50
CA VAL A 183 42.29 -14.32 1.38
C VAL A 183 43.28 -15.48 1.49
N GLU A 184 42.84 -16.72 1.23
CA GLU A 184 43.68 -17.93 1.34
C GLU A 184 44.49 -18.24 0.06
N LYS A 185 44.29 -17.51 -1.05
CA LYS A 185 44.98 -17.76 -2.33
C LYS A 185 46.03 -16.71 -2.72
N GLU A 186 46.29 -15.73 -1.87
CA GLU A 186 47.23 -14.64 -2.15
C GLU A 186 48.41 -14.62 -1.16
N GLY A 187 48.55 -15.69 -0.35
CA GLY A 187 49.56 -15.83 0.70
C GLY A 187 50.32 -17.16 0.67
N ASP A 188 50.45 -17.79 -0.51
CA ASP A 188 51.32 -18.95 -0.75
C ASP A 188 52.25 -18.66 -1.93
#